data_AF-A0A663LPB4-F1
#
_entry.id   AF-A0A663LPB4-F1
#
_cell.length_a   1.000
_cell.length_b   1.000
_cell.length_c   1.000
_cell.angle_alpha   90.00
_cell.angle_beta   90.00
_cell.angle_gamma   90.00
#
_symmetry.space_group_name_H-M   'P 1'
#
loop_
_entity.id
_entity.type
_entity.pdbx_description
1 polymer ?
#
loop_
_entity_poly.entity_id
_entity_poly.type
_entity_poly.pdbx_seq_one_letter_code
_entity_poly.pdbx_strand_id
1 'polypeptide(L)'
;KLLMISEQRLLPGHMCPVMAGGLFSIDKKYFFELGAYDPGLDVWGGENMEISFKVWMCGGEIEIVPCSRVGHIFRNDNPYSFPKDRVRTVERNLARVAEVWLDEYKELFYGHAYHLVLKNLDVGDLTQQIQLRKKLRCKSFRWYLENVYPDLEAPLVKASGLVRSQTIFIDFKT
;
A
#
# COMPACT_ATOMS: atom_id res chain seq x y z
N LYS A 1 -6.14 0.01 17.35
CA LYS A 1 -4.88 0.77 17.19
C LYS A 1 -3.78 -0.20 16.81
N LEU A 2 -2.95 0.17 15.84
CA LEU A 2 -1.73 -0.54 15.46
C LEU A 2 -0.54 0.31 15.90
N LEU A 3 0.38 -0.30 16.64
CA LEU A 3 1.55 0.39 17.18
C LEU A 3 2.79 -0.03 16.39
N MET A 4 3.37 0.95 15.71
CA MET A 4 4.65 0.84 15.04
C MET A 4 5.78 1.02 16.02
N ILE A 5 6.75 0.12 15.92
CA ILE A 5 7.99 0.18 16.69
C ILE A 5 8.96 1.07 15.91
N SER A 6 9.49 2.11 16.54
CA SER A 6 10.36 3.08 15.87
C SER A 6 11.83 2.69 15.97
N GLU A 7 12.58 2.89 14.90
CA GLU A 7 14.04 2.82 14.92
C GLU A 7 14.70 4.19 15.20
N GLN A 8 13.91 5.28 15.18
CA GLN A 8 14.40 6.65 15.28
C GLN A 8 13.71 7.41 16.42
N ARG A 9 14.38 8.46 16.92
CA ARG A 9 13.78 9.37 17.90
C ARG A 9 12.84 10.33 17.17
N LEU A 10 11.60 9.89 16.96
CA LEU A 10 10.50 10.74 16.51
C LEU A 10 9.84 11.43 17.72
N LEU A 11 9.15 12.56 17.51
CA LEU A 11 8.43 13.23 18.59
C LEU A 11 7.19 12.38 19.01
N PRO A 12 6.58 12.61 20.19
CA PRO A 12 5.40 11.86 20.60
C PRO A 12 4.19 12.15 19.69
N GLY A 13 3.40 11.11 19.35
CA GLY A 13 2.09 11.27 18.72
C GLY A 13 2.06 11.30 17.18
N HIS A 14 3.05 10.72 16.50
CA HIS A 14 3.04 10.69 15.03
C HIS A 14 2.15 9.58 14.47
N MET A 15 1.07 10.00 13.83
CA MET A 15 0.31 9.18 12.91
C MET A 15 1.19 8.79 11.73
N CYS A 16 1.14 7.53 11.32
CA CYS A 16 1.88 7.02 10.19
C CYS A 16 0.91 6.59 9.09
N PRO A 17 0.87 7.28 7.93
CA PRO A 17 -0.05 6.94 6.85
C PRO A 17 0.13 5.49 6.37
N VAL A 18 1.39 5.06 6.22
CA VAL A 18 1.74 3.71 5.77
C VAL A 18 2.88 3.18 6.61
N MET A 19 2.67 2.01 7.24
CA MET A 19 3.72 1.35 7.98
C MET A 19 4.72 0.60 7.10
N ALA A 20 5.93 0.40 7.61
CA ALA A 20 6.95 -0.46 6.97
C ALA A 20 6.53 -1.94 6.91
N GLY A 21 5.69 -2.40 7.85
CA GLY A 21 5.07 -3.73 7.85
C GLY A 21 5.80 -4.83 8.61
N GLY A 22 7.13 -4.76 8.76
CA GLY A 22 7.90 -5.82 9.41
C GLY A 22 7.84 -5.84 10.95
N LEU A 23 7.59 -4.69 11.59
CA LEU A 23 7.60 -4.55 13.04
C LEU A 23 6.41 -3.71 13.52
N PHE A 24 5.41 -4.38 14.08
CA PHE A 24 4.25 -3.73 14.67
C PHE A 24 3.61 -4.60 15.76
N SER A 25 2.76 -3.98 16.58
CA SER A 25 1.88 -4.66 17.52
C SER A 25 0.42 -4.29 17.22
N ILE A 26 -0.45 -5.28 17.21
CA ILE A 26 -1.89 -5.13 16.99
C ILE A 26 -2.62 -6.08 17.94
N ASP A 27 -3.79 -5.67 18.43
CA ASP A 27 -4.67 -6.58 19.15
C ASP A 27 -5.07 -7.77 18.24
N LYS A 28 -4.95 -8.99 18.78
CA LYS A 28 -5.19 -10.22 18.01
C LYS A 28 -6.62 -10.27 17.47
N LYS A 29 -7.61 -9.89 18.29
CA LYS A 29 -9.01 -9.95 17.89
C LYS A 29 -9.26 -8.93 16.77
N TYR A 30 -8.77 -7.71 16.93
CA TYR A 30 -8.86 -6.66 15.93
C TYR A 30 -8.18 -7.05 14.60
N PHE A 31 -7.02 -7.70 14.64
CA PHE A 31 -6.35 -8.21 13.43
C PHE A 31 -7.24 -9.18 12.63
N PHE A 32 -7.93 -10.10 13.30
CA PHE A 32 -8.85 -11.02 12.64
C PHE A 32 -10.19 -10.37 12.25
N GLU A 33 -10.68 -9.38 13.01
CA GLU A 33 -11.85 -8.57 12.64
C GLU A 33 -11.60 -7.78 11.35
N LEU A 34 -10.36 -7.29 11.14
CA LEU A 34 -9.90 -6.69 9.88
C LEU A 34 -9.69 -7.70 8.74
N GLY A 35 -9.96 -8.99 8.96
CA GLY A 35 -9.79 -10.05 7.97
C GLY A 35 -8.35 -10.50 7.74
N ALA A 36 -7.44 -10.23 8.70
CA ALA A 36 -6.00 -10.52 8.59
C ALA A 36 -5.39 -9.97 7.29
N TYR A 37 -4.28 -10.54 6.82
CA TYR A 37 -3.73 -10.22 5.50
C TYR A 37 -4.60 -10.83 4.38
N ASP A 38 -4.59 -10.21 3.21
CA ASP A 38 -5.18 -10.80 2.01
C ASP A 38 -4.46 -12.13 1.67
N PRO A 39 -5.15 -13.29 1.73
CA PRO A 39 -4.55 -14.60 1.44
C PRO A 39 -4.11 -14.74 -0.03
N GLY A 40 -4.54 -13.83 -0.91
CA GLY A 40 -4.09 -13.79 -2.29
C GLY A 40 -2.76 -13.06 -2.51
N LEU A 41 -2.14 -12.47 -1.47
CA LEU A 41 -0.80 -11.88 -1.57
C LEU A 41 0.27 -12.98 -1.56
N ASP A 42 1.17 -12.92 -2.53
CA ASP A 42 2.22 -13.93 -2.70
C ASP A 42 3.55 -13.44 -2.13
N VAL A 43 4.18 -14.25 -1.28
CA VAL A 43 5.58 -14.13 -0.79
C VAL A 43 5.90 -12.81 -0.07
N TRP A 44 6.03 -11.70 -0.81
CA TRP A 44 6.49 -10.42 -0.32
C TRP A 44 6.06 -9.26 -1.21
N GLY A 45 5.74 -8.12 -0.60
CA GLY A 45 5.48 -6.84 -1.25
C GLY A 45 4.00 -6.48 -1.23
N GLY A 46 3.68 -5.25 -0.84
CA GLY A 46 2.33 -4.70 -0.83
C GLY A 46 1.51 -4.98 0.43
N GLU A 47 1.87 -6.01 1.21
CA GLU A 47 1.13 -6.38 2.43
C GLU A 47 1.10 -5.28 3.48
N ASN A 48 2.17 -4.49 3.56
CA ASN A 48 2.28 -3.36 4.48
C ASN A 48 1.34 -2.20 4.09
N MET A 49 1.15 -1.95 2.79
CA MET A 49 0.18 -0.97 2.29
C MET A 49 -1.24 -1.47 2.52
N GLU A 50 -1.51 -2.73 2.20
CA GLU A 50 -2.81 -3.40 2.33
C GLU A 50 -3.38 -3.24 3.75
N ILE A 51 -2.61 -3.65 4.74
CA ILE A 51 -3.03 -3.56 6.13
C ILE A 51 -3.06 -2.10 6.63
N SER A 52 -2.22 -1.21 6.10
CA SER A 52 -2.25 0.21 6.47
C SER A 52 -3.57 0.85 6.03
N PHE A 53 -3.99 0.59 4.79
CA PHE A 53 -5.26 1.06 4.24
C PHE A 53 -6.45 0.45 4.99
N LYS A 54 -6.42 -0.86 5.29
CA LYS A 54 -7.42 -1.50 6.17
C LYS A 54 -7.57 -0.77 7.49
N VAL A 55 -6.48 -0.57 8.22
CA VAL A 55 -6.52 0.05 9.55
C VAL A 55 -7.11 1.45 9.45
N TRP A 56 -6.55 2.31 8.60
CA TRP A 56 -7.00 3.70 8.50
C TRP A 56 -8.43 3.85 7.98
N MET A 57 -8.74 3.20 6.85
CA MET A 57 -10.02 3.38 6.18
C MET A 57 -11.14 2.66 6.92
N CYS A 58 -10.86 1.65 7.74
CA CYS A 58 -11.87 0.90 8.50
C CYS A 58 -11.93 1.31 9.98
N GLY A 59 -11.46 2.51 10.34
CA GLY A 59 -11.70 3.15 11.65
C GLY A 59 -10.65 2.90 12.73
N GLY A 60 -9.49 2.38 12.36
CA GLY A 60 -8.31 2.29 13.20
C GLY A 60 -7.32 3.44 12.94
N GLU A 61 -6.20 3.36 13.66
CA GLU A 61 -5.11 4.34 13.62
C GLU A 61 -3.79 3.59 13.69
N ILE A 62 -2.78 4.14 13.03
CA ILE A 62 -1.40 3.66 13.05
C ILE A 62 -0.52 4.71 13.70
N GLU A 63 0.13 4.35 14.80
CA GLU A 63 0.96 5.26 15.57
C GLU A 63 2.40 4.74 15.61
N ILE A 64 3.38 5.61 15.45
CA ILE A 64 4.77 5.28 15.77
C ILE A 64 5.04 5.61 17.23
N VAL A 65 5.54 4.62 18.00
CA VAL A 65 5.84 4.75 19.43
C VAL A 65 7.35 4.96 19.60
N PRO A 66 7.85 6.20 19.82
CA PRO A 66 9.29 6.47 19.84
C PRO A 66 10.05 5.85 21.04
N CYS A 67 9.29 5.49 22.09
CA CYS A 67 9.81 4.81 23.28
C CYS A 67 10.00 3.30 23.06
N SER A 68 9.34 2.71 22.06
CA SER A 68 9.52 1.31 21.69
C SER A 68 10.54 1.20 20.57
N ARG A 69 11.68 0.55 20.84
CA ARG A 69 12.82 0.48 19.91
C ARG A 69 13.25 -0.94 19.67
N VAL A 70 13.34 -1.31 18.39
CA VAL A 70 13.87 -2.60 17.93
C VAL A 70 14.75 -2.29 16.72
N GLY A 71 15.96 -2.86 16.68
CA GLY A 71 16.85 -2.70 15.54
C GLY A 71 16.57 -3.74 14.46
N HIS A 72 16.47 -3.30 13.21
CA HIS A 72 16.39 -4.15 12.03
C HIS A 72 17.71 -4.12 11.24
N ILE A 73 18.19 -5.30 10.82
CA ILE A 73 19.35 -5.39 9.93
C ILE A 73 18.86 -5.25 8.49
N PHE A 74 19.02 -4.05 7.93
CA PHE A 74 18.72 -3.80 6.53
C PHE A 74 19.63 -4.62 5.63
N ARG A 75 19.02 -5.25 4.62
CA ARG A 75 19.72 -6.05 3.60
C ARG A 75 19.50 -5.38 2.25
N ASN A 76 20.49 -5.48 1.38
CA ASN A 76 20.37 -4.99 0.01
C ASN A 76 19.52 -5.93 -0.86
N ASP A 77 19.53 -7.23 -0.54
CA ASP A 77 18.83 -8.27 -1.29
C ASP A 77 17.91 -9.10 -0.40
N ASN A 78 16.77 -9.52 -0.98
CA ASN A 78 15.83 -10.42 -0.32
C ASN A 78 16.39 -11.86 -0.39
N PRO A 79 16.51 -12.57 0.74
CA PRO A 79 17.01 -13.95 0.77
C PRO A 79 15.97 -14.98 0.31
N TYR A 80 14.77 -14.55 -0.09
CA TYR A 80 13.64 -15.43 -0.39
C TYR A 80 13.70 -15.93 -1.84
N SER A 81 13.41 -17.21 -2.02
CA SER A 81 13.11 -17.77 -3.34
C SER A 81 11.70 -17.37 -3.75
N PHE A 82 11.57 -16.67 -4.87
CA PHE A 82 10.27 -16.36 -5.45
C PHE A 82 9.87 -17.51 -6.38
N PRO A 83 8.65 -18.08 -6.24
CA PRO A 83 8.16 -19.15 -7.14
C PRO A 83 8.09 -18.71 -8.60
N LYS A 84 7.96 -17.40 -8.82
CA LYS A 84 7.98 -16.72 -10.11
C LYS A 84 9.05 -15.62 -10.06
N ASP A 85 9.04 -14.75 -11.06
CA ASP A 85 9.82 -13.52 -11.05
C ASP A 85 9.41 -12.59 -9.89
N ARG A 86 10.40 -12.11 -9.12
CA ARG A 86 10.20 -11.22 -7.96
C ARG A 86 9.42 -9.97 -8.33
N VAL A 87 9.79 -9.32 -9.43
CA VAL A 87 9.18 -8.07 -9.86
C VAL A 87 7.72 -8.31 -10.18
N ARG A 88 7.41 -9.35 -10.94
CA ARG A 88 6.03 -9.73 -11.26
C ARG A 88 5.20 -10.09 -10.03
N THR A 89 5.78 -10.74 -9.02
CA THR A 89 5.10 -11.04 -7.76
C THR A 89 4.73 -9.77 -7.01
N VAL A 90 5.69 -8.85 -6.84
CA VAL A 90 5.47 -7.57 -6.15
C VAL A 90 4.43 -6.73 -6.89
N GLU A 91 4.53 -6.65 -8.22
CA GLU A 91 3.60 -5.92 -9.07
C GLU A 91 2.17 -6.48 -8.96
N ARG A 92 2.01 -7.80 -8.97
CA ARG A 92 0.71 -8.45 -8.76
C ARG A 92 0.13 -8.08 -7.40
N ASN A 93 0.92 -8.17 -6.34
CA ASN A 93 0.45 -7.85 -5.00
C ASN A 93 0.02 -6.38 -4.88
N LEU A 94 0.84 -5.44 -5.40
CA LEU A 94 0.50 -4.02 -5.42
C LEU A 94 -0.77 -3.74 -6.23
N ALA A 95 -0.94 -4.41 -7.38
CA ALA A 95 -2.15 -4.28 -8.18
C ALA A 95 -3.39 -4.80 -7.44
N ARG A 96 -3.30 -5.91 -6.69
CA ARG A 96 -4.39 -6.38 -5.82
C ARG A 96 -4.78 -5.34 -4.78
N VAL A 97 -3.79 -4.71 -4.14
CA VAL A 97 -4.03 -3.63 -3.18
C VAL A 97 -4.69 -2.44 -3.87
N ALA A 98 -4.18 -2.04 -5.05
CA ALA A 98 -4.70 -0.92 -5.83
C ALA A 98 -6.18 -1.10 -6.19
N GLU A 99 -6.53 -2.27 -6.73
CA GLU A 99 -7.90 -2.60 -7.14
C GLU A 99 -8.91 -2.57 -5.99
N VAL A 100 -8.48 -2.96 -4.78
CA VAL A 100 -9.38 -3.03 -3.63
C VAL A 100 -9.45 -1.71 -2.87
N TRP A 101 -8.35 -0.96 -2.75
CA TRP A 101 -8.21 0.10 -1.75
C TRP A 101 -8.04 1.50 -2.32
N LEU A 102 -7.64 1.67 -3.59
CA LEU A 102 -7.34 3.01 -4.15
C LEU A 102 -8.50 3.67 -4.88
N ASP A 103 -9.65 3.01 -5.01
CA ASP A 103 -10.83 3.55 -5.71
C ASP A 103 -10.45 4.11 -7.10
N GLU A 104 -10.86 5.32 -7.46
CA GLU A 104 -10.50 6.00 -8.71
C GLU A 104 -9.01 6.37 -8.82
N TYR A 105 -8.27 6.39 -7.71
CA TYR A 105 -6.85 6.73 -7.68
C TYR A 105 -5.95 5.57 -8.13
N LYS A 106 -6.50 4.37 -8.35
CA LYS A 106 -5.75 3.27 -8.96
C LYS A 106 -5.24 3.60 -10.37
N GLU A 107 -5.89 4.54 -11.07
CA GLU A 107 -5.43 5.02 -12.38
C GLU A 107 -4.07 5.73 -12.29
N LEU A 108 -3.76 6.39 -11.17
CA LEU A 108 -2.42 6.94 -10.92
C LEU A 108 -1.39 5.82 -10.80
N PHE A 109 -1.71 4.78 -10.03
CA PHE A 109 -0.86 3.59 -9.88
C PHE A 109 -0.57 2.95 -11.24
N TYR A 110 -1.59 2.71 -12.06
CA TYR A 110 -1.41 2.14 -13.39
C TYR A 110 -0.78 3.12 -14.40
N GLY A 111 -0.91 4.44 -14.20
CA GLY A 111 -0.23 5.45 -14.99
C GLY A 111 1.29 5.40 -14.82
N HIS A 112 1.76 5.27 -13.58
CA HIS A 112 3.20 5.10 -13.29
C HIS A 112 3.69 3.69 -13.62
N ALA A 113 2.83 2.68 -13.46
CA ALA A 113 3.12 1.28 -13.73
C ALA A 113 2.46 0.81 -15.04
N TYR A 114 2.56 1.61 -16.10
CA TYR A 114 1.85 1.36 -17.37
C TYR A 114 2.20 0.01 -18.01
N HIS A 115 3.39 -0.51 -17.74
CA HIS A 115 3.81 -1.84 -18.17
C HIS A 115 2.95 -2.98 -17.58
N LEU A 116 2.23 -2.75 -16.47
CA LEU A 116 1.30 -3.73 -15.89
C LEU A 116 0.03 -3.86 -16.73
N VAL A 117 -0.49 -2.73 -17.22
CA VAL A 117 -1.67 -2.68 -18.09
C VAL A 117 -1.35 -3.33 -19.43
N LEU A 118 -0.19 -3.02 -20.01
CA LEU A 118 0.25 -3.61 -21.28
C LEU A 118 0.44 -5.14 -21.22
N LYS A 119 0.70 -5.69 -20.03
CA LYS A 119 0.94 -7.12 -19.83
C LYS A 119 -0.31 -7.92 -19.44
N ASN A 120 -1.50 -7.30 -19.38
CA ASN A 120 -2.74 -7.94 -18.90
C ASN A 120 -2.51 -8.70 -17.59
N LEU A 121 -1.97 -8.01 -16.58
CA LEU A 121 -1.63 -8.63 -15.30
C LEU A 121 -2.88 -9.23 -14.64
N ASP A 122 -2.87 -10.54 -14.42
CA ASP A 122 -3.91 -11.23 -13.67
C ASP A 122 -3.70 -11.02 -12.15
N VAL A 123 -4.57 -10.23 -11.55
CA VAL A 123 -4.59 -9.97 -10.10
C VAL A 123 -5.24 -11.12 -9.31
N GLY A 124 -5.94 -12.04 -9.95
CA GLY A 124 -6.73 -13.10 -9.33
C GLY A 124 -8.05 -12.62 -8.71
N ASP A 125 -8.74 -13.49 -7.97
CA ASP A 125 -10.02 -13.13 -7.35
C ASP A 125 -9.84 -12.13 -6.19
N LEU A 126 -10.67 -11.10 -6.20
CA LEU A 126 -10.71 -10.01 -5.19
C LEU A 126 -12.05 -9.97 -4.44
N THR A 127 -12.96 -10.90 -4.72
CA THR A 127 -14.32 -10.91 -4.18
C THR A 127 -14.31 -10.85 -2.65
N GLN A 128 -13.47 -11.66 -1.99
CA GLN A 128 -13.38 -11.67 -0.53
C GLN A 128 -12.96 -10.31 0.05
N GLN A 129 -11.95 -9.66 -0.54
CA GLN A 129 -11.43 -8.38 -0.06
C GLN A 129 -12.44 -7.25 -0.28
N ILE A 130 -13.11 -7.23 -1.43
CA ILE A 130 -14.16 -6.24 -1.74
C ILE A 130 -15.34 -6.39 -0.78
N GLN A 131 -15.77 -7.62 -0.50
CA GLN A 131 -16.88 -7.86 0.44
C GLN A 131 -16.50 -7.52 1.88
N LEU A 132 -15.26 -7.79 2.29
CA LEU A 132 -14.73 -7.40 3.58
C LEU A 132 -14.76 -5.88 3.75
N ARG A 133 -14.25 -5.12 2.77
CA ARG A 133 -14.26 -3.65 2.79
C ARG A 133 -15.68 -3.09 2.93
N LYS A 134 -16.65 -3.68 2.21
CA LYS A 134 -18.08 -3.34 2.32
C LYS A 134 -18.64 -3.67 3.70
N LYS A 135 -18.37 -4.88 4.22
CA LYS A 135 -18.86 -5.35 5.52
C LYS A 135 -18.39 -4.45 6.67
N LEU A 136 -17.13 -4.04 6.64
CA LEU A 136 -16.52 -3.15 7.62
C LEU A 136 -16.91 -1.67 7.44
N ARG A 137 -17.64 -1.34 6.37
CA ARG A 137 -18.08 0.03 6.03
C ARG A 137 -16.89 1.01 5.97
N CYS A 138 -15.80 0.57 5.37
CA CYS A 138 -14.58 1.37 5.28
C CYS A 138 -14.81 2.61 4.43
N LYS A 139 -14.06 3.67 4.75
CA LYS A 139 -14.04 4.95 4.04
C LYS A 139 -13.44 4.81 2.63
N SER A 140 -13.62 5.84 1.81
CA SER A 140 -13.00 5.94 0.49
C SER A 140 -11.52 6.29 0.59
N PHE A 141 -10.76 6.01 -0.47
CA PHE A 141 -9.36 6.42 -0.55
C PHE A 141 -9.21 7.95 -0.57
N ARG A 142 -10.18 8.65 -1.16
CA ARG A 142 -10.28 10.10 -1.05
C ARG A 142 -10.31 10.59 0.40
N TRP A 143 -11.12 9.96 1.26
CA TRP A 143 -11.14 10.29 2.68
C TRP A 143 -9.78 10.05 3.33
N TYR A 144 -9.10 8.95 2.98
CA TYR A 144 -7.75 8.67 3.47
C TYR A 144 -6.76 9.77 3.08
N LEU A 145 -6.76 10.23 1.82
CA LEU A 145 -5.91 11.34 1.40
C LEU A 145 -6.24 12.63 2.16
N GLU A 146 -7.52 12.97 2.28
CA GLU A 146 -7.95 14.22 2.94
C GLU A 146 -7.70 14.24 4.47
N ASN A 147 -7.67 13.08 5.14
CA ASN A 147 -7.68 13.00 6.61
C ASN A 147 -6.44 12.32 7.21
N VAL A 148 -5.76 11.46 6.46
CA VAL A 148 -4.62 10.67 6.93
C VAL A 148 -3.32 11.10 6.26
N TYR A 149 -3.36 11.37 4.95
CA TYR A 149 -2.15 11.78 4.21
C TYR A 149 -2.39 13.00 3.29
N PRO A 150 -2.74 14.17 3.87
CA PRO A 150 -3.11 15.36 3.08
C PRO A 150 -1.94 15.96 2.31
N ASP A 151 -0.71 15.70 2.75
CA ASP A 151 0.51 16.19 2.08
C ASP A 151 0.84 15.41 0.80
N LEU A 152 0.17 14.27 0.56
CA LEU A 152 0.37 13.50 -0.67
C LEU A 152 -0.42 14.12 -1.82
N GLU A 153 0.29 14.76 -2.75
CA GLU A 153 -0.30 15.25 -3.99
C GLU A 153 -0.68 14.08 -4.91
N ALA A 154 -1.98 13.78 -4.99
CA ALA A 154 -2.54 12.75 -5.87
C ALA A 154 -3.57 13.35 -6.84
N PRO A 155 -3.13 14.14 -7.85
CA PRO A 155 -4.05 14.75 -8.81
C PRO A 155 -4.73 13.66 -9.64
N LEU A 156 -6.06 13.64 -9.68
CA LEU A 156 -6.78 12.77 -10.61
C LEU A 156 -6.38 13.16 -12.05
N VAL A 157 -5.68 12.24 -12.72
CA VAL A 157 -5.00 12.49 -13.99
C VAL A 157 -6.03 12.82 -15.07
N LYS A 158 -5.93 14.01 -15.67
CA LYS A 158 -6.74 14.38 -16.84
C LYS A 158 -6.18 13.83 -18.16
N ALA A 159 -4.87 13.56 -18.22
CA ALA A 159 -4.18 12.93 -19.34
C ALA A 159 -2.85 12.30 -18.89
N SER A 160 -2.55 11.09 -19.36
CA SER A 160 -1.25 10.41 -19.21
C SER A 160 -0.75 9.93 -20.58
N GLY A 161 0.57 9.93 -20.80
CA GLY A 161 1.16 9.50 -22.06
C GLY A 161 2.56 10.06 -22.31
N LEU A 162 3.24 9.53 -23.32
CA LEU A 162 4.58 9.97 -23.68
C LEU A 162 4.50 11.08 -24.73
N VAL A 163 4.89 12.30 -24.36
CA VAL A 163 5.01 13.43 -25.30
C VAL A 163 6.37 13.33 -25.98
N ARG A 164 6.39 12.81 -27.22
CA ARG A 164 7.62 12.65 -28.00
C ARG A 164 7.76 13.76 -29.04
N SER A 165 8.78 14.59 -28.91
CA SER A 165 9.27 15.44 -30.00
C SER A 165 10.42 14.71 -30.72
N GLN A 166 10.64 14.97 -32.00
CA GLN A 166 11.71 14.28 -32.79
C GLN A 166 13.13 14.53 -32.24
N THR A 167 13.29 15.50 -31.32
CA THR A 167 14.60 15.96 -30.83
C THR A 167 14.70 16.00 -29.30
N ILE A 168 13.60 15.81 -28.56
CA ILE A 168 13.57 15.99 -27.09
C ILE A 168 12.70 14.92 -26.46
N PHE A 169 13.24 14.25 -25.43
CA PHE A 169 12.48 13.47 -24.46
C PHE A 169 12.12 14.38 -23.29
N ILE A 170 10.82 14.53 -23.02
CA ILE A 170 10.35 15.20 -21.81
C ILE A 170 10.08 14.10 -20.77
N ASP A 171 10.99 13.95 -19.82
CA ASP A 171 10.76 13.15 -18.62
C ASP A 171 10.03 14.03 -17.61
N PHE A 172 8.72 13.84 -17.49
CA PHE A 172 7.97 14.42 -16.39
C PHE A 172 8.25 13.58 -15.14
N LYS A 173 9.32 13.92 -14.42
CA LYS A 173 9.46 13.49 -13.03
C LYS A 173 8.26 14.01 -12.25
N THR A 174 7.37 13.09 -11.94
CA THR A 174 6.28 13.25 -10.98
C THR A 174 6.79 12.80 -9.63
#